data_AF-A0A1W9UQL7-F1
#
_entry.id   AF-A0A1W9UQL7-F1
#
_cell.length_a   1.000
_cell.length_b   1.000
_cell.length_c   1.000
_cell.angle_alpha   90.00
_cell.angle_beta   90.00
_cell.angle_gamma   90.00
#
_symmetry.space_group_name_H-M   'P 1'
#
loop_
_entity.id
_entity.type
_entity.pdbx_description
1 polymer ?
#
loop_
_entity_poly.entity_id
_entity_poly.type
_entity_poly.pdbx_seq_one_letter_code
_entity_poly.pdbx_strand_id
1 'polypeptide(L)'
;MGVSEQHNRVIRASEIGQYVYCAHAWWLGSVQGLPSTHQREMADGEAAHWRHGQRARTSLGLDRLAYVVLLLAAVIGIVWVIGW
;
A
#
# COMPACT_ATOMS: atom_id res chain seq x y z
N MET A 1 33.65 -27.96 10.73
CA MET A 1 32.71 -27.08 11.45
C MET A 1 32.17 -26.09 10.44
N GLY A 2 30.88 -26.21 10.11
CA GLY A 2 30.26 -25.63 8.93
C GLY A 2 30.21 -24.11 8.97
N VAL A 3 30.62 -23.49 7.86
CA VAL A 3 30.39 -22.08 7.58
C VAL A 3 28.88 -21.90 7.45
N SER A 4 28.28 -21.14 8.38
CA SER A 4 26.88 -20.78 8.37
C SER A 4 26.52 -20.09 7.04
N GLU A 5 25.58 -20.66 6.28
CA GLU A 5 24.96 -20.00 5.13
C GLU A 5 24.48 -18.62 5.57
N GLN A 6 24.93 -17.56 4.89
CA GLN A 6 24.28 -16.26 5.03
C GLN A 6 22.87 -16.38 4.45
N HIS A 7 21.90 -16.60 5.33
CA HIS A 7 20.50 -16.51 4.97
C HIS A 7 20.22 -15.07 4.54
N ASN A 8 19.95 -14.85 3.25
CA ASN A 8 19.52 -13.55 2.74
C ASN A 8 18.16 -13.21 3.38
N ARG A 9 18.19 -12.56 4.54
CA ARG A 9 17.00 -12.24 5.31
C ARG A 9 16.19 -11.21 4.54
N VAL A 10 15.01 -11.61 4.05
CA VAL A 10 14.05 -10.70 3.43
C VAL A 10 13.54 -9.72 4.48
N ILE A 11 13.88 -8.44 4.32
CA ILE A 11 13.39 -7.35 5.17
C ILE A 11 12.04 -6.86 4.67
N ARG A 12 11.03 -6.80 5.54
CA ARG A 12 9.71 -6.28 5.19
C ARG A 12 9.72 -4.75 5.11
N ALA A 13 8.87 -4.16 4.26
CA ALA A 13 8.72 -2.71 4.18
C ALA A 13 8.30 -2.09 5.52
N SER A 14 7.52 -2.81 6.33
CA SER A 14 7.14 -2.39 7.69
C SER A 14 8.34 -2.32 8.64
N GLU A 15 9.36 -3.15 8.47
CA GLU A 15 10.60 -3.08 9.26
C GLU A 15 11.45 -1.88 8.89
N ILE A 16 11.52 -1.54 7.60
CA ILE A 16 12.18 -0.32 7.13
C ILE A 16 11.46 0.90 7.72
N GLY A 17 10.13 0.91 7.67
CA GLY A 17 9.32 1.95 8.30
C GLY A 17 9.56 2.07 9.80
N GLN A 18 9.65 0.93 10.50
CA GLN A 18 9.95 0.90 11.94
C GLN A 18 11.36 1.44 12.23
N TYR A 19 12.36 1.11 11.42
CA TYR A 19 13.72 1.64 11.58
C TYR A 19 13.78 3.15 11.35
N VAL A 20 13.13 3.64 10.28
CA VAL A 20 13.05 5.08 9.97
C VAL A 20 12.33 5.85 11.08
N TYR A 21 11.29 5.26 11.67
CA TYR A 21 10.61 5.83 12.83
C TYR A 21 11.49 5.79 14.10
N CYS A 22 12.04 4.62 14.43
CA CYS A 22 12.92 4.41 15.57
C CYS A 22 13.82 3.16 15.39
N ALA A 23 15.10 3.39 15.11
CA ALA A 23 16.10 2.33 14.96
C ALA A 23 16.21 1.41 16.20
N HIS A 24 16.07 1.97 17.40
CA HIS A 24 16.12 1.20 18.64
C HIS A 24 14.92 0.25 18.79
N ALA A 25 13.71 0.72 18.48
CA ALA A 25 12.51 -0.11 18.50
C ALA A 25 12.60 -1.24 17.45
N TRP A 26 13.13 -0.94 16.26
CA TRP A 26 13.42 -1.96 15.25
C TRP A 26 14.45 -2.99 15.76
N TRP A 27 15.54 -2.57 16.39
CA TRP A 27 16.55 -3.50 16.90
C TRP A 27 15.97 -4.42 17.99
N LEU A 28 15.20 -3.86 18.93
CA LEU A 28 14.49 -4.63 19.95
C LEU A 28 13.57 -5.68 19.33
N GLY A 29 12.72 -5.29 18.37
CA GLY A 29 11.75 -6.18 17.74
C GLY A 29 12.37 -7.19 16.77
N SER A 30 13.19 -6.72 15.84
CA SER A 30 13.71 -7.52 14.72
C SER A 30 14.98 -8.30 15.05
N VAL A 31 15.82 -7.82 15.98
CA VAL A 31 17.09 -8.48 16.35
C VAL A 31 16.98 -9.20 17.69
N GLN A 32 16.43 -8.56 18.72
CA GLN A 32 16.27 -9.21 20.03
C GLN A 32 14.97 -10.00 20.20
N GLY A 33 14.00 -9.84 19.29
CA GLY A 33 12.71 -10.53 19.38
C GLY A 33 11.80 -10.02 20.50
N LEU A 34 12.02 -8.80 20.97
CA LEU A 34 11.18 -8.13 21.97
C LEU A 34 10.10 -7.29 21.25
N PRO A 35 8.85 -7.76 21.15
CA PRO A 35 7.78 -7.02 20.48
C PRO A 35 7.41 -5.74 21.24
N SER A 36 6.77 -4.82 20.53
CA SER A 36 6.21 -3.61 21.16
C SER A 36 5.14 -3.98 22.18
N THR A 37 4.97 -3.16 23.21
CA THR A 37 3.81 -3.26 24.12
C THR A 37 2.51 -2.77 23.47
N HIS A 38 2.61 -2.02 22.37
CA HIS A 38 1.50 -1.36 21.66
C HIS A 38 1.05 -2.15 20.41
N GLN A 39 1.00 -3.49 20.49
CA GLN A 39 0.61 -4.34 19.35
C GLN A 39 -0.81 -4.05 18.86
N ARG A 40 -1.71 -3.68 19.77
CA ARG A 40 -3.11 -3.40 19.43
C ARG A 40 -3.20 -2.14 18.57
N GLU A 41 -2.56 -1.05 18.98
CA GLU A 41 -2.55 0.20 18.23
C GLU A 41 -1.91 0.02 16.84
N MET A 42 -0.86 -0.81 16.74
CA MET A 42 -0.24 -1.12 15.45
C MET A 42 -1.18 -1.93 14.54
N ALA A 43 -1.91 -2.92 15.07
CA ALA A 43 -2.90 -3.68 14.32
C ALA A 43 -4.07 -2.79 13.85
N ASP A 44 -4.52 -1.87 14.71
CA ASP A 44 -5.55 -0.90 14.37
C ASP A 44 -5.08 0.04 13.25
N GLY A 45 -3.82 0.48 13.30
CA GLY A 45 -3.17 1.26 12.23
C GLY A 45 -3.11 0.50 10.91
N GLU A 46 -2.72 -0.77 10.93
CA GLU A 46 -2.68 -1.63 9.74
C GLU A 46 -4.08 -1.80 9.13
N ALA A 47 -5.10 -2.05 9.96
CA ALA A 47 -6.49 -2.15 9.52
C ALA A 47 -6.99 -0.83 8.90
N ALA A 48 -6.62 0.32 9.48
CA ALA A 48 -6.94 1.63 8.93
C ALA A 48 -6.28 1.86 7.55
N HIS A 49 -5.00 1.52 7.41
CA HIS A 49 -4.29 1.60 6.14
C HIS A 49 -4.89 0.68 5.07
N TRP A 50 -5.28 -0.54 5.44
CA TRP A 50 -5.91 -1.48 4.53
C TRP A 50 -7.26 -0.95 4.01
N ARG A 51 -8.12 -0.46 4.91
CA ARG A 51 -9.40 0.18 4.54
C ARG A 51 -9.19 1.41 3.66
N HIS A 52 -8.21 2.24 3.97
CA HIS A 52 -7.87 3.41 3.15
C HIS A 52 -7.40 2.98 1.75
N GLY A 53 -6.53 1.97 1.66
CA GLY A 53 -6.06 1.42 0.39
C GLY A 53 -7.21 0.92 -0.50
N GLN A 54 -8.21 0.26 0.10
CA GLN A 54 -9.38 -0.19 -0.64
C GLN A 54 -10.22 0.98 -1.18
N ARG A 55 -10.39 2.04 -0.39
CA ARG A 55 -11.08 3.28 -0.81
C ARG A 55 -10.33 4.00 -1.93
N ALA A 56 -9.00 4.08 -1.82
CA ALA A 56 -8.17 4.69 -2.86
C ALA A 56 -8.28 3.92 -4.19
N ARG A 57 -8.22 2.58 -4.15
CA ARG A 57 -8.38 1.74 -5.34
C ARG A 57 -9.73 1.89 -6.01
N THR A 58 -10.80 1.91 -5.22
CA THR A 58 -12.17 2.08 -5.74
C THR A 58 -12.36 3.48 -6.35
N SER A 59 -11.85 4.53 -5.70
CA SER A 59 -11.90 5.90 -6.22
C SER A 59 -11.17 6.01 -7.56
N LEU A 60 -9.93 5.48 -7.64
CA LEU A 60 -9.16 5.45 -8.88
C LEU A 60 -9.83 4.61 -9.99
N GLY A 61 -10.63 3.61 -9.63
CA GLY A 61 -11.42 2.83 -10.58
C GLY A 61 -12.59 3.64 -11.14
N LEU A 62 -13.32 4.32 -10.26
CA LEU A 62 -14.46 5.17 -10.63
C LEU A 62 -14.01 6.37 -11.48
N ASP A 63 -12.89 7.01 -11.12
CA ASP A 63 -12.35 8.13 -11.89
C ASP A 63 -12.00 7.70 -13.32
N ARG A 64 -11.34 6.56 -13.48
CA ARG A 64 -11.04 6.00 -14.81
C ARG A 64 -12.31 5.71 -15.59
N LEU A 65 -13.31 5.12 -14.95
CA LEU A 65 -14.59 4.82 -15.59
C LEU A 65 -15.31 6.11 -16.02
N ALA A 66 -15.30 7.14 -15.17
CA ALA A 66 -15.88 8.44 -15.50
C ALA A 66 -15.22 9.06 -16.74
N TYR A 67 -13.89 9.06 -16.83
CA TYR A 67 -13.19 9.57 -18.02
C TYR A 67 -13.49 8.75 -19.28
N VAL A 68 -13.58 7.41 -19.17
CA VAL A 68 -13.96 6.56 -20.31
C VAL A 68 -15.37 6.88 -20.81
N VAL A 69 -16.35 7.00 -19.89
CA VAL A 69 -17.73 7.35 -20.24
C VAL A 69 -17.81 8.74 -20.87
N LEU A 70 -17.11 9.73 -20.31
CA LEU A 70 -17.05 11.08 -20.87
C LEU A 70 -16.44 11.10 -22.27
N LEU A 71 -15.36 10.34 -22.49
CA LEU A 71 -14.74 10.21 -23.80
C LEU A 71 -15.69 9.58 -24.83
N LEU A 72 -16.39 8.51 -24.46
CA LEU A 72 -17.37 7.86 -25.34
C LEU A 72 -18.52 8.81 -25.69
N ALA A 73 -19.06 9.54 -24.71
CA ALA A 73 -20.11 10.53 -24.93
C ALA A 73 -19.64 11.63 -25.89
N ALA A 74 -18.40 12.12 -25.72
CA ALA A 74 -17.82 13.12 -26.62
C ALA A 74 -17.66 12.59 -28.05
N VAL A 75 -17.15 11.37 -28.23
CA VAL A 75 -17.01 10.74 -29.56
C VAL A 75 -18.37 10.57 -30.23
N ILE A 76 -19.37 10.05 -29.52
CA ILE A 76 -20.73 9.89 -30.05
C ILE A 76 -21.31 11.24 -30.45
N GLY A 77 -21.17 12.26 -29.60
CA GLY A 77 -21.65 13.62 -29.89
C GLY A 77 -20.99 14.20 -31.14
N ILE A 78 -19.67 14.03 -31.30
CA ILE A 78 -18.92 14.49 -32.48
C ILE A 78 -19.40 13.77 -33.74
N VAL A 79 -19.53 12.44 -33.70
CA VAL A 79 -20.00 11.65 -34.85
C VAL A 79 -21.42 12.07 -35.25
N TRP A 80 -22.30 12.30 -34.28
CA TRP A 80 -23.67 12.75 -34.54
C TRP A 80 -23.71 14.13 -35.20
N VAL A 81 -22.89 15.07 -34.74
CA VAL A 81 -22.81 16.43 -35.31
C VAL A 81 -22.21 16.41 -36.71
N ILE A 82 -21.21 15.56 -37.00
CA ILE A 82 -20.59 15.45 -38.32
C ILE A 82 -21.49 14.70 -39.31
N GLY A 83 -22.28 13.75 -38.83
CA GLY A 83 -23.18 12.94 -39.65
C GLY A 83 -24.52 13.60 -39.97
N TRP A 84 -24.82 14.74 -39.34
CA TRP A 84 -26.00 15.57 -39.59
C TRP A 84 -25.68 16.67 -40.61
#